data_AF-A0A0F9RI45-F1
#
_entry.id   AF-A0A0F9RI45-F1
#
_cell.length_a   1.000
_cell.length_b   1.000
_cell.length_c   1.000
_cell.angle_alpha   90.00
_cell.angle_beta   90.00
_cell.angle_gamma   90.00
#
_symmetry.space_group_name_H-M   'P 1'
#
loop_
_entity.id
_entity.type
_entity.pdbx_description
1 polymer ?
#
loop_
_entity_poly.entity_id
_entity_poly.type
_entity_poly.pdbx_seq_one_letter_code
_entity_poly.pdbx_strand_id
1 'polypeptide(L)'
;MADGGSIPPASTNDEGDRVLVVKIELWPGGDESRARLLTLGHIYNDGSHEDHPRRGNYEVRLNGQRSNWNGLWRTGRVDNFPRLSYGPWELLRRALDAALKETG
;
A
#
# COMPACT_ATOMS: atom_id res chain seq x y z
N MET A 1 21.34 23.38 -9.38
CA MET A 1 21.35 21.95 -9.79
C MET A 1 20.51 21.20 -8.79
N ALA A 2 19.64 20.31 -9.27
CA ALA A 2 18.51 19.75 -8.52
C ALA A 2 18.94 18.97 -7.27
N ASP A 3 18.30 19.29 -6.16
CA ASP A 3 18.42 18.59 -4.88
C ASP A 3 17.66 17.26 -5.00
N GLY A 4 18.38 16.15 -4.85
CA GLY A 4 17.83 14.81 -4.98
C GLY A 4 16.85 14.55 -3.84
N GLY A 5 15.56 14.55 -4.14
CA GLY A 5 14.49 14.28 -3.19
C GLY A 5 14.70 12.96 -2.46
N SER A 6 15.23 13.07 -1.24
CA SER A 6 15.34 11.95 -0.31
C SER A 6 13.95 11.62 0.19
N ILE A 7 13.49 10.41 -0.09
CA ILE A 7 12.27 9.87 0.50
C ILE A 7 12.56 9.73 2.01
N PRO A 8 11.78 10.38 2.89
CA PRO A 8 12.01 10.26 4.33
C PRO A 8 11.79 8.79 4.77
N PRO A 9 12.59 8.29 5.72
CA PRO A 9 12.40 6.95 6.26
C PRO A 9 11.04 6.85 6.96
N ALA A 10 10.37 5.70 6.81
CA ALA A 10 9.14 5.40 7.54
C ALA A 10 9.38 5.57 9.05
N SER A 11 8.50 6.33 9.69
CA SER A 11 8.60 6.74 11.09
C SER A 11 8.59 5.54 12.03
N THR A 12 9.70 5.32 12.71
CA THR A 12 9.81 4.40 13.85
C THR A 12 9.08 4.99 15.06
N ASN A 13 7.80 4.68 15.24
CA ASN A 13 7.13 4.77 16.54
C ASN A 13 6.19 3.57 16.71
N ASP A 14 6.47 2.79 17.75
CA ASP A 14 5.73 1.62 18.20
C ASP A 14 4.22 1.93 18.33
N GLU A 15 3.38 1.00 17.87
CA GLU A 15 1.90 1.06 17.73
C GLU A 15 1.30 1.98 16.64
N GLY A 16 2.08 2.86 15.99
CA GLY A 16 1.60 3.87 15.03
C GLY A 16 1.47 3.44 13.55
N ASP A 17 2.27 2.50 13.08
CA ASP A 17 2.32 2.14 11.66
C ASP A 17 1.41 0.94 11.35
N ARG A 18 0.08 1.15 11.39
CA ARG A 18 -0.87 0.13 10.91
C ARG A 18 -0.81 0.06 9.39
N VAL A 19 -0.01 -0.88 8.90
CA VAL A 19 0.20 -1.14 7.47
C VAL A 19 -0.52 -2.42 7.06
N LEU A 20 -1.34 -2.35 6.00
CA LEU A 20 -1.67 -3.58 5.26
C LEU A 20 -0.54 -3.86 4.26
N VAL A 21 0.03 -5.05 4.36
CA VAL A 21 1.01 -5.56 3.39
C VAL A 21 0.28 -6.49 2.42
N VAL A 22 0.35 -6.16 1.14
CA VAL A 22 -0.26 -6.93 0.05
C VAL A 22 0.84 -7.68 -0.67
N LYS A 23 0.79 -9.01 -0.63
CA LYS A 23 1.69 -9.87 -1.39
C LYS A 23 0.92 -10.50 -2.53
N ILE A 24 1.44 -10.35 -3.75
CA ILE A 24 0.93 -11.09 -4.90
C ILE A 24 1.94 -12.18 -5.20
N GLU A 25 1.50 -13.43 -5.14
CA GLU A 25 2.35 -14.59 -5.34
C GLU A 25 1.78 -15.49 -6.45
N LEU A 26 2.68 -16.09 -7.21
CA LEU A 26 2.33 -17.16 -8.14
C LEU A 26 2.62 -18.49 -7.48
N TRP A 27 1.59 -19.34 -7.36
CA TRP A 27 1.71 -20.70 -6.81
C TRP A 27 1.59 -21.71 -7.96
N PRO A 28 2.70 -22.28 -8.46
CA PRO A 28 2.67 -23.24 -9.56
C PRO A 28 1.82 -24.46 -9.22
N GLY A 29 0.74 -24.67 -9.97
CA GLY A 29 -0.21 -25.76 -9.70
C GLY A 29 -1.00 -25.60 -8.40
N GLY A 30 -1.06 -24.39 -7.83
CA GLY A 30 -1.74 -24.14 -6.55
C GLY A 30 -0.94 -24.58 -5.32
N ASP A 31 0.32 -24.96 -5.49
CA ASP A 31 1.21 -25.41 -4.42
C ASP A 31 1.95 -24.22 -3.78
N GLU A 32 1.60 -23.92 -2.53
CA GLU A 32 2.21 -22.86 -1.71
C GLU A 32 3.71 -23.05 -1.53
N SER A 33 4.18 -24.29 -1.41
CA SER A 33 5.60 -24.56 -1.20
C SER A 33 6.47 -24.13 -2.39
N ARG A 34 5.84 -23.91 -3.54
CA ARG A 34 6.46 -23.46 -4.79
C ARG A 34 6.17 -21.99 -5.09
N ALA A 35 5.58 -21.25 -4.15
CA ALA A 35 5.21 -19.86 -4.30
C ALA A 35 6.40 -19.00 -4.74
N ARG A 36 6.13 -18.07 -5.65
CA ARG A 36 7.07 -17.05 -6.09
C ARG A 36 6.43 -15.69 -5.92
N LEU A 37 7.08 -14.81 -5.16
CA LEU A 37 6.64 -13.43 -5.02
C LEU A 37 6.68 -12.72 -6.38
N LEU A 38 5.54 -12.16 -6.78
CA LEU A 38 5.38 -11.39 -8.00
C LEU A 38 5.40 -9.88 -7.76
N THR A 39 4.93 -9.40 -6.61
CA THR A 39 5.09 -7.99 -6.21
C THR A 39 4.61 -7.79 -4.77
N LEU A 40 4.99 -6.64 -4.20
CA LEU A 40 4.54 -6.13 -2.92
C LEU A 40 3.78 -4.81 -3.08
N GLY A 41 2.77 -4.62 -2.25
CA GLY A 41 2.11 -3.35 -2.03
C GLY A 41 2.01 -3.06 -0.54
N HIS A 42 2.03 -1.78 -0.18
CA HIS A 42 1.85 -1.32 1.19
C HIS A 42 0.76 -0.27 1.23
N ILE A 43 -0.12 -0.36 2.24
CA ILE A 43 -1.16 0.62 2.53
C ILE A 43 -0.94 1.11 3.95
N TYR A 44 -0.42 2.32 4.08
CA TYR A 44 -0.03 2.94 5.35
C TYR A 44 -1.18 3.80 5.86
N ASN A 45 -1.59 3.63 7.11
CA ASN A 45 -2.35 4.68 7.79
C ASN A 45 -1.42 5.89 8.00
N ASP A 46 -1.80 7.08 7.52
CA ASP A 46 -0.92 8.26 7.59
C ASP A 46 -1.04 9.07 8.89
N GLY A 47 -1.87 8.61 9.84
CA GLY A 47 -2.07 9.26 11.14
C GLY A 47 -2.93 10.53 11.10
N SER A 48 -3.29 11.05 9.93
CA SER A 48 -3.97 12.35 9.79
C SER A 48 -5.42 12.40 10.30
N HIS A 49 -6.00 11.25 10.70
CA HIS A 49 -7.35 11.13 11.28
C HIS A 49 -7.34 10.42 12.65
N GLU A 50 -6.29 10.60 13.45
CA GLU A 50 -6.18 9.99 14.79
C GLU A 50 -7.33 10.38 15.73
N ASP A 51 -7.82 11.62 15.65
CA ASP A 51 -8.97 12.10 16.44
C ASP A 51 -10.32 11.45 16.03
N HIS A 52 -10.33 10.67 14.94
CA HIS A 52 -11.49 9.99 14.42
C HIS A 52 -11.21 8.49 14.30
N PRO A 53 -11.28 7.71 15.39
CA PRO A 53 -10.88 6.29 15.40
C PRO A 53 -11.67 5.40 14.43
N ARG A 54 -12.84 5.87 13.96
CA ARG A 54 -13.72 5.19 13.00
C ARG A 54 -13.40 5.52 11.54
N ARG A 55 -12.50 6.47 11.29
CA ARG A 55 -12.05 6.93 9.98
C ARG A 55 -10.54 6.78 9.87
N GLY A 56 -10.03 6.72 8.65
CA GLY A 56 -8.60 6.70 8.41
C GLY A 56 -8.28 7.18 7.01
N ASN A 57 -7.13 7.85 6.90
CA ASN A 57 -6.52 8.17 5.64
C ASN A 57 -5.35 7.23 5.41
N TYR A 58 -5.19 6.82 4.15
CA TYR A 58 -4.21 5.81 3.81
C TYR A 58 -3.40 6.22 2.58
N GLU A 59 -2.09 6.13 2.70
CA GLU A 59 -1.16 6.20 1.58
C GLU A 59 -0.96 4.80 0.99
N VAL A 60 -1.03 4.68 -0.32
CA VAL A 60 -0.88 3.42 -1.05
C VAL A 60 0.40 3.47 -1.85
N ARG A 61 1.23 2.43 -1.73
CA ARG A 61 2.46 2.25 -2.51
C ARG A 61 2.45 0.86 -3.14
N LEU A 62 2.32 0.81 -4.46
CA LEU A 62 2.40 -0.42 -5.24
C LEU A 62 3.79 -0.50 -5.86
N ASN A 63 4.51 -1.59 -5.59
CA ASN A 63 5.79 -1.82 -6.24
C ASN A 63 5.57 -2.48 -7.60
N GLY A 64 6.45 -2.15 -8.55
CA GLY A 64 6.48 -2.81 -9.84
C GLY A 64 7.39 -4.02 -9.76
N GLN A 65 7.04 -5.08 -10.49
CA GLN A 65 7.99 -6.14 -10.82
C GLN A 65 8.06 -6.25 -12.34
N ARG A 66 8.77 -5.29 -12.96
CA ARG A 66 9.27 -5.46 -14.33
C ARG A 66 10.73 -5.86 -14.23
N SER A 67 11.01 -7.11 -14.58
CA SER A 67 12.26 -7.88 -14.70
C SER A 67 13.54 -7.44 -13.97
N ASN A 68 13.84 -6.16 -13.78
CA ASN A 68 15.04 -5.63 -13.10
C ASN A 68 14.77 -4.44 -12.16
N TRP A 69 13.51 -4.06 -11.91
CA TRP A 69 13.15 -2.88 -11.12
C TRP A 69 12.39 -3.27 -9.84
N ASN A 70 13.05 -3.14 -8.69
CA ASN A 70 12.46 -3.29 -7.35
C ASN A 70 12.09 -1.93 -6.76
N GLY A 71 11.25 -1.18 -7.46
CA GLY A 71 10.91 0.19 -7.06
C GLY A 71 9.42 0.47 -7.08
N LEU A 72 9.08 1.59 -6.45
CA LEU A 72 7.73 2.14 -6.42
C LEU A 72 7.22 2.33 -7.86
N TRP A 73 6.09 1.69 -8.19
CA TRP A 73 5.48 1.77 -9.51
C TRP A 73 4.35 2.77 -9.55
N ARG A 74 3.42 2.68 -8.58
CA ARG A 74 2.29 3.59 -8.47
C ARG A 74 2.00 3.93 -7.02
N THR A 75 1.54 5.14 -6.81
CA THR A 75 1.03 5.61 -5.53
C THR A 75 -0.43 5.99 -5.65
N GLY A 76 -1.12 5.93 -4.52
CA GLY A 76 -2.50 6.37 -4.41
C GLY A 76 -2.79 6.85 -3.00
N ARG A 77 -3.97 7.44 -2.83
CA ARG A 77 -4.45 7.88 -1.52
C ARG A 77 -5.91 7.52 -1.35
N VAL A 78 -6.25 7.01 -0.17
CA VAL A 78 -7.63 6.73 0.23
C VAL A 78 -7.95 7.62 1.42
N ASP A 79 -8.82 8.60 1.22
CA ASP A 79 -9.25 9.52 2.27
C ASP A 79 -10.55 9.08 2.94
N ASN A 80 -10.68 9.39 4.23
CA ASN A 80 -11.88 9.24 5.04
C ASN A 80 -12.51 7.83 5.03
N PHE A 81 -11.67 6.79 4.98
CA PHE A 81 -12.11 5.39 4.93
C PHE A 81 -12.84 4.98 6.22
N PRO A 82 -14.09 4.49 6.17
CA PRO A 82 -14.81 4.07 7.37
C PRO A 82 -14.38 2.68 7.84
N ARG A 83 -13.54 2.64 8.88
CA ARG A 83 -12.89 1.44 9.44
C ARG A 83 -13.84 0.42 10.05
N LEU A 84 -14.99 0.88 10.57
CA LEU A 84 -15.99 0.00 11.20
C LEU A 84 -17.00 -0.58 10.21
N SER A 85 -17.17 0.07 9.06
CA SER A 85 -18.17 -0.33 8.06
C SER A 85 -17.58 -1.27 7.02
N TYR A 86 -16.25 -1.22 6.83
CA TYR A 86 -15.56 -1.94 5.76
C TYR A 86 -14.29 -2.61 6.25
N GLY A 87 -14.07 -3.83 5.79
CA GLY A 87 -12.89 -4.62 6.09
C GLY A 87 -11.68 -4.30 5.19
N PRO A 88 -10.56 -5.01 5.40
CA PRO A 88 -9.32 -4.79 4.66
C PRO A 88 -9.44 -5.02 3.15
N TRP A 89 -10.34 -5.90 2.70
CA TRP A 89 -10.56 -6.13 1.26
C TRP A 89 -11.15 -4.93 0.53
N GLU A 90 -12.07 -4.20 1.18
CA GLU A 90 -12.64 -2.99 0.61
C GLU A 90 -11.63 -1.84 0.65
N LEU A 91 -10.78 -1.79 1.68
CA LEU A 91 -9.65 -0.86 1.72
C LEU A 91 -8.69 -1.15 0.56
N LEU A 92 -8.33 -2.41 0.34
CA LEU A 92 -7.49 -2.84 -0.77
C LEU A 92 -8.11 -2.46 -2.12
N ARG A 93 -9.41 -2.73 -2.32
CA ARG A 93 -10.11 -2.38 -3.56
C ARG A 93 -10.00 -0.88 -3.85
N ARG A 94 -10.30 -0.02 -2.88
CA ARG A 94 -10.18 1.44 -3.01
C ARG A 94 -8.74 1.90 -3.20
N ALA A 95 -7.80 1.24 -2.54
CA ALA A 95 -6.38 1.52 -2.69
C ALA A 95 -5.90 1.24 -4.11
N LEU A 96 -6.31 0.11 -4.69
CA LEU A 96 -6.06 -0.22 -6.09
C LEU A 96 -6.74 0.76 -7.03
N ASP A 97 -8.01 1.10 -6.81
CA ASP A 97 -8.71 2.12 -7.62
C ASP A 97 -7.99 3.47 -7.60
N ALA A 98 -7.53 3.91 -6.42
CA ALA A 98 -6.81 5.17 -6.27
C ALA A 98 -5.44 5.15 -6.96
N ALA A 99 -4.71 4.04 -6.85
CA ALA A 99 -3.36 3.92 -7.42
C ALA A 99 -3.35 3.61 -8.93
N LEU A 100 -4.38 2.92 -9.45
CA LEU A 100 -4.43 2.44 -10.83
C LEU A 100 -5.26 3.33 -11.78
N LYS A 101 -6.02 4.30 -11.26
CA LYS A 101 -6.68 5.30 -12.11
C LYS A 101 -5.66 5.94 -13.06
N GLU A 102 -5.99 5.99 -14.34
CA GLU A 102 -5.12 6.57 -15.37
C GLU A 102 -4.70 7.98 -14.96
N THR A 103 -3.39 8.16 -14.80
CA THR A 103 -2.78 9.48 -14.86
C THR A 103 -2.91 9.90 -16.31
N GLY A 104 -3.97 10.65 -16.62
CA GLY A 104 -4.17 11.25 -17.94
C GLY A 104 -3.02 12.16 -18.34
#